data_AF-A0A6F8V7V6-F1
#
_entry.id   AF-A0A6F8V7V6-F1
#
_cell.length_a   1.000
_cell.length_b   1.000
_cell.length_c   1.000
_cell.angle_alpha   90.00
_cell.angle_beta   90.00
_cell.angle_gamma   90.00
#
_symmetry.space_group_name_H-M   'P 1'
#
loop_
_entity.id
_entity.type
_entity.pdbx_description
1 polymer ?
#
loop_
_entity_poly.entity_id
_entity_poly.type
_entity_poly.pdbx_seq_one_letter_code
_entity_poly.pdbx_strand_id
1 'polypeptide(L)'
;MAKFQSGFTLVEAVMVIVITGIVASMVAVFIKTPVDAYFDSARRAGLTDAADTALRRIGRDVRLSLPNSMRPHGAGVTAIEFLQTTAGGRYDADAADSGNCFTTGCTGITTFGDLVPATAIAAGADRLVIYNQYNNEGGDCAAATNPSAYCGHNAPFITGAADGGTQDAVSFAATVFTPPGGSPGRRFQIVSGPVSYVCAGAGLDPGGNGTGTLRRYWGYPLAAVQAVPPVGGNNALLAQNVSSCGFTYQAGTSERYALVGINLQLTQSNETVSLYYEVHVNNIP
;
A
#
# COMPACT_ATOMS: atom_id res chain seq x y z
N MET A 1 78.10 -5.55 -37.34
CA MET A 1 76.75 -5.51 -37.96
C MET A 1 76.07 -4.24 -37.47
N ALA A 2 76.14 -3.15 -38.24
CA ALA A 2 75.55 -1.88 -37.85
C ALA A 2 74.06 -1.89 -38.18
N LYS A 3 73.20 -1.79 -37.17
CA LYS A 3 71.76 -1.55 -37.36
C LYS A 3 71.59 -0.09 -37.78
N PHE A 4 71.18 0.14 -39.02
CA PHE A 4 70.68 1.45 -39.44
C PHE A 4 69.37 1.71 -38.68
N GLN A 5 69.37 2.74 -37.85
CA GLN A 5 68.15 3.22 -37.20
C GLN A 5 67.41 4.08 -38.22
N SER A 6 66.40 3.49 -38.87
CA SER A 6 65.53 4.19 -39.82
C SER A 6 64.62 5.15 -39.05
N GLY A 7 64.85 6.46 -39.22
CA GLY A 7 63.96 7.51 -38.73
C GLY A 7 62.67 7.59 -39.55
N PHE A 8 61.59 7.99 -38.90
CA PHE A 8 60.24 8.09 -39.47
C PHE A 8 60.09 9.37 -40.30
N THR A 9 59.42 9.32 -41.46
CA THR A 9 59.23 10.52 -42.30
C THR A 9 58.03 11.35 -41.85
N LEU A 10 58.04 12.66 -42.09
CA LEU A 10 56.92 13.55 -41.73
C LEU A 10 55.61 13.13 -42.44
N VAL A 11 55.71 12.64 -43.68
CA VAL A 11 54.57 12.13 -44.45
C VAL A 11 53.99 10.87 -43.80
N GLU A 12 54.85 9.97 -43.30
CA GLU A 12 54.44 8.76 -42.59
C GLU A 12 53.70 9.11 -41.28
N ALA A 13 54.15 10.14 -40.56
CA ALA A 13 53.46 10.64 -39.35
C ALA A 13 52.10 11.24 -39.64
N VAL A 14 51.99 12.07 -40.67
CA VAL A 14 50.70 12.65 -41.07
C VAL A 14 49.74 11.54 -41.49
N MET A 15 50.19 10.57 -42.28
CA MET A 15 49.35 9.45 -42.72
C MET A 15 48.84 8.60 -41.54
N VAL A 16 49.70 8.28 -40.56
CA VAL A 16 49.30 7.52 -39.37
C VAL A 16 48.26 8.28 -38.54
N ILE A 17 48.45 9.58 -38.30
CA ILE A 17 47.50 10.39 -37.52
C ILE A 17 46.14 10.46 -38.22
N VAL A 18 46.12 10.65 -39.54
CA VAL A 18 44.87 10.70 -40.32
C VAL A 18 44.14 9.35 -40.28
N ILE A 19 44.85 8.24 -40.53
CA ILE A 19 44.25 6.90 -40.54
C ILE A 19 43.73 6.52 -39.15
N THR A 20 44.52 6.78 -38.09
CA THR A 20 44.07 6.51 -36.71
C THR A 20 42.87 7.37 -36.33
N GLY A 21 42.80 8.62 -36.76
CA GLY A 21 41.62 9.46 -36.57
C GLY A 21 40.35 8.89 -37.22
N ILE A 22 40.44 8.44 -38.48
CA ILE A 22 39.32 7.81 -39.19
C ILE A 22 38.87 6.54 -38.47
N VAL A 23 39.81 5.62 -38.18
CA VAL A 23 39.50 4.35 -37.51
C VAL A 23 38.92 4.57 -36.12
N ALA A 24 39.49 5.48 -35.32
CA ALA A 24 38.99 5.81 -33.99
C ALA A 24 37.56 6.36 -34.04
N SER A 25 37.24 7.21 -35.02
CA SER A 25 35.87 7.74 -35.19
C SER A 25 34.86 6.63 -35.54
N MET A 26 35.23 5.67 -36.40
CA MET A 26 34.38 4.54 -36.73
C MET A 26 34.13 3.66 -35.49
N VAL A 27 35.19 3.34 -34.76
CA VAL A 27 35.12 2.53 -33.54
C VAL A 27 34.26 3.21 -32.46
N ALA A 28 34.37 4.53 -32.31
CA ALA A 28 33.58 5.29 -31.34
C ALA A 28 32.06 5.14 -31.56
N VAL A 29 31.60 5.15 -32.83
CA VAL A 29 30.18 4.96 -33.16
C VAL A 29 29.72 3.54 -32.81
N PHE A 30 30.55 2.53 -33.07
CA PHE A 30 30.22 1.14 -32.75
C PHE A 30 30.23 0.82 -31.25
N ILE A 31 31.01 1.55 -30.45
CA ILE A 31 31.06 1.36 -28.98
C ILE A 31 29.93 2.12 -28.28
N LYS A 32 29.53 3.28 -28.80
CA LYS A 32 28.49 4.10 -28.16
C LYS A 32 27.16 3.35 -28.01
N THR A 33 26.66 2.76 -29.09
CA THR A 33 25.32 2.12 -29.08
C THR A 33 25.22 0.96 -28.08
N PRO A 34 26.18 0.01 -28.00
CA PRO A 34 26.17 -1.03 -26.96
C PRO A 34 26.26 -0.49 -25.53
N VAL A 35 27.02 0.59 -25.31
CA VAL A 35 27.16 1.20 -23.98
C VAL A 35 25.85 1.89 -23.57
N ASP A 36 25.25 2.68 -24.47
CA ASP A 36 23.96 3.33 -24.23
C ASP A 36 22.87 2.27 -23.97
N ALA A 37 22.82 1.20 -24.78
CA ALA A 37 21.89 0.09 -24.60
C ALA A 37 22.07 -0.64 -23.26
N TYR A 38 23.30 -0.79 -22.77
CA TYR A 38 23.56 -1.34 -21.44
C TYR A 38 22.96 -0.47 -20.33
N PHE A 39 23.18 0.85 -20.39
CA PHE A 39 22.63 1.78 -19.41
C PHE A 39 21.11 1.87 -19.46
N ASP A 40 20.52 1.84 -20.66
CA ASP A 40 19.06 1.84 -20.82
C ASP A 40 18.44 0.56 -20.27
N SER A 41 19.08 -0.59 -20.52
CA SER A 41 18.66 -1.87 -19.94
C SER A 41 18.73 -1.86 -18.42
N ALA A 42 19.82 -1.35 -17.84
CA ALA A 42 19.98 -1.23 -16.39
C ALA A 42 18.95 -0.26 -15.77
N ARG A 43 18.66 0.87 -16.44
CA ARG A 43 17.66 1.85 -15.99
C ARG A 43 16.26 1.26 -15.99
N ARG A 44 15.88 0.59 -17.08
CA ARG A 44 14.58 -0.09 -17.18
C ARG A 44 14.42 -1.17 -16.12
N ALA A 45 15.48 -1.93 -15.85
CA ALA A 45 15.48 -2.94 -14.78
C ALA A 45 15.24 -2.29 -13.41
N GLY A 46 15.93 -1.19 -13.10
CA GLY A 46 15.74 -0.45 -11.84
C GLY A 46 14.33 0.14 -11.68
N LEU A 47 13.78 0.75 -12.74
CA LEU A 47 12.41 1.26 -12.72
C LEU A 47 11.38 0.14 -12.53
N THR A 48 11.59 -1.01 -13.19
CA THR A 48 10.69 -2.17 -13.07
C THR A 48 10.72 -2.76 -11.67
N ASP A 49 11.90 -2.94 -11.08
CA ASP A 49 12.06 -3.48 -9.72
C ASP A 49 11.45 -2.55 -8.65
N ALA A 50 11.67 -1.23 -8.78
CA ALA A 50 11.07 -0.24 -7.90
C ALA A 50 9.53 -0.25 -7.98
N ALA A 51 8.98 -0.30 -9.20
CA ALA A 51 7.53 -0.36 -9.41
C ALA A 51 6.91 -1.66 -8.87
N ASP A 52 7.51 -2.82 -9.16
CA ASP A 52 7.01 -4.11 -8.68
C ASP A 52 7.11 -4.23 -7.16
N THR A 53 8.21 -3.78 -6.55
CA THR A 53 8.36 -3.75 -5.09
C THR A 53 7.29 -2.88 -4.43
N ALA A 54 7.02 -1.69 -4.97
CA ALA A 54 5.98 -0.80 -4.48
C ALA A 54 4.59 -1.44 -4.59
N LEU A 55 4.25 -2.00 -5.76
CA LEU A 55 2.95 -2.64 -6.01
C LEU A 55 2.73 -3.89 -5.14
N ARG A 56 3.75 -4.74 -4.99
CA ARG A 56 3.69 -5.91 -4.09
C ARG A 56 3.51 -5.50 -2.63
N ARG A 57 4.15 -4.40 -2.20
CA ARG A 57 3.96 -3.88 -0.85
C ARG A 57 2.52 -3.40 -0.66
N ILE A 58 1.98 -2.61 -1.59
CA ILE A 58 0.58 -2.17 -1.53
C ILE A 58 -0.35 -3.39 -1.49
N GLY A 59 -0.16 -4.36 -2.38
CA GLY A 59 -1.00 -5.55 -2.43
C GLY A 59 -0.98 -6.40 -1.16
N ARG A 60 0.16 -6.50 -0.46
CA ARG A 60 0.21 -7.16 0.85
C ARG A 60 -0.62 -6.43 1.89
N ASP A 61 -0.52 -5.10 1.95
CA ASP A 61 -1.27 -4.33 2.93
C ASP A 61 -2.77 -4.28 2.59
N VAL A 62 -3.15 -4.20 1.31
CA VAL A 62 -4.55 -4.24 0.85
C VAL A 62 -5.21 -5.57 1.21
N ARG A 63 -4.50 -6.69 1.18
CA ARG A 63 -5.04 -7.98 1.66
C ARG A 63 -5.34 -8.01 3.16
N LEU A 64 -4.71 -7.11 3.91
CA LEU A 64 -4.94 -6.89 5.34
C LEU A 64 -5.84 -5.68 5.59
N SER A 65 -6.63 -5.24 4.60
CA SER A 65 -7.65 -4.22 4.84
C SER A 65 -8.83 -4.82 5.59
N LEU A 66 -9.41 -4.04 6.50
CA LEU A 66 -10.71 -4.34 7.07
C LEU A 66 -11.76 -4.41 5.95
N PRO A 67 -12.63 -5.43 5.93
CA PRO A 67 -13.72 -5.54 4.97
C PRO A 67 -14.51 -4.23 4.86
N ASN A 68 -14.82 -3.79 3.64
CA ASN A 68 -15.58 -2.56 3.37
C ASN A 68 -14.96 -1.28 3.96
N SER A 69 -13.63 -1.21 4.12
CA SER A 69 -12.93 0.00 4.62
C SER A 69 -12.15 0.78 3.55
N MET A 70 -12.10 0.29 2.32
CA MET A 70 -11.34 0.92 1.24
C MET A 70 -12.01 2.24 0.82
N ARG A 71 -11.23 3.32 0.73
CA ARG A 71 -11.65 4.65 0.27
C ARG A 71 -10.66 5.17 -0.79
N PRO A 72 -11.03 5.19 -2.07
CA PRO A 72 -10.24 5.90 -3.08
C PRO A 72 -10.40 7.41 -2.88
N HIS A 73 -9.36 8.19 -3.19
CA HIS A 73 -9.41 9.64 -3.20
C HIS A 73 -8.91 10.16 -4.54
N GLY A 74 -9.71 11.04 -5.18
CA GLY A 74 -9.51 11.46 -6.57
C GLY A 74 -9.46 12.96 -6.84
N ALA A 75 -9.56 13.84 -5.83
CA ALA A 75 -9.54 15.29 -6.06
C ALA A 75 -8.15 15.88 -5.81
N GLY A 76 -7.37 16.12 -6.88
CA GLY A 76 -6.08 16.83 -6.86
C GLY A 76 -4.87 16.01 -6.41
N VAL A 77 -5.06 15.05 -5.50
CA VAL A 77 -4.04 14.08 -5.06
C VAL A 77 -4.64 12.68 -5.13
N THR A 78 -3.99 11.77 -5.84
CA THR A 78 -4.47 10.40 -5.99
C THR A 78 -4.02 9.56 -4.80
N ALA A 79 -4.99 9.01 -4.07
CA ALA A 79 -4.68 8.16 -2.93
C ALA A 79 -5.68 7.02 -2.76
N ILE A 80 -5.28 6.02 -1.99
CA ILE A 80 -6.19 5.00 -1.47
C ILE A 80 -5.92 4.80 0.01
N GLU A 81 -7.00 4.83 0.80
CA GLU A 81 -6.98 4.63 2.24
C GLU A 81 -7.76 3.37 2.61
N PHE A 82 -7.33 2.69 3.67
CA PHE A 82 -8.07 1.62 4.32
C PHE A 82 -7.69 1.50 5.79
N LEU A 83 -8.49 0.75 6.55
CA LEU A 83 -8.16 0.38 7.93
C LEU A 83 -7.39 -0.94 7.91
N GLN A 84 -6.20 -0.96 8.52
CA GLN A 84 -5.35 -2.15 8.54
C GLN A 84 -5.75 -3.08 9.68
N THR A 85 -5.95 -4.36 9.37
CA THR A 85 -6.15 -5.43 10.35
C THR A 85 -4.82 -6.07 10.76
N THR A 86 -4.70 -6.43 12.02
CA THR A 86 -3.53 -7.13 12.59
C THR A 86 -3.87 -8.55 13.00
N ALA A 87 -5.10 -8.78 13.45
CA ALA A 87 -5.64 -10.07 13.83
C ALA A 87 -7.15 -10.11 13.60
N GLY A 88 -7.76 -11.26 13.87
CA GLY A 88 -9.19 -11.45 13.77
C GLY A 88 -9.52 -12.94 13.90
N GLY A 89 -10.79 -13.22 14.15
CA GLY A 89 -11.22 -14.57 14.42
C GLY A 89 -12.73 -14.69 14.47
N ARG A 90 -13.19 -15.80 15.04
CA ARG A 90 -14.60 -15.95 15.38
C ARG A 90 -14.80 -15.75 16.87
N TYR A 91 -15.86 -15.06 17.25
CA TYR A 91 -16.25 -14.93 18.64
C TYR A 91 -17.26 -16.01 19.03
N ASP A 92 -17.29 -16.36 20.30
CA ASP A 92 -18.34 -17.19 20.87
C ASP A 92 -19.65 -16.39 20.91
N ALA A 93 -20.57 -16.72 20.02
CA ALA A 93 -21.83 -16.00 19.89
C ALA A 93 -22.74 -16.23 21.10
N ASP A 94 -22.71 -17.41 21.72
CA ASP A 94 -23.58 -17.70 22.88
C ASP A 94 -23.08 -16.91 24.10
N ALA A 95 -21.76 -16.79 24.26
CA ALA A 95 -21.14 -15.92 25.27
C ALA A 95 -21.41 -14.43 24.98
N ALA A 96 -21.30 -13.99 23.72
CA ALA A 96 -21.57 -12.60 23.34
C ALA A 96 -23.06 -12.22 23.50
N ASP A 97 -23.98 -13.12 23.16
CA ASP A 97 -25.42 -12.94 23.33
C ASP A 97 -25.80 -12.89 24.81
N SER A 98 -25.29 -13.81 25.63
CA SER A 98 -25.50 -13.78 27.09
C SER A 98 -24.89 -12.55 27.76
N GLY A 99 -23.79 -12.02 27.19
CA GLY A 99 -23.21 -10.73 27.55
C GLY A 99 -23.97 -9.50 27.04
N ASN A 100 -25.09 -9.69 26.33
CA ASN A 100 -25.90 -8.63 25.71
C ASN A 100 -25.18 -7.77 24.67
N CYS A 101 -24.12 -8.28 24.03
CA CYS A 101 -23.30 -7.54 23.07
C CYS A 101 -24.11 -6.94 21.90
N PHE A 102 -25.23 -7.55 21.52
CA PHE A 102 -26.07 -7.12 20.38
C PHE A 102 -27.41 -6.49 20.78
N THR A 103 -27.63 -6.22 22.07
CA THR A 103 -28.88 -5.67 22.60
C THR A 103 -28.64 -4.42 23.45
N THR A 104 -28.11 -4.57 24.66
CA THR A 104 -27.85 -3.46 25.61
C THR A 104 -26.37 -3.08 25.69
N GLY A 105 -25.49 -3.92 25.17
CA GLY A 105 -24.06 -3.69 25.07
C GLY A 105 -23.25 -4.54 26.04
N CYS A 106 -21.97 -4.71 25.70
CA CYS A 106 -21.03 -5.50 26.47
C CYS A 106 -19.65 -4.84 26.50
N THR A 107 -18.75 -5.38 27.31
CA THR A 107 -17.38 -4.89 27.51
C THR A 107 -16.31 -5.92 27.14
N GLY A 108 -16.72 -7.04 26.55
CA GLY A 108 -15.79 -8.07 26.11
C GLY A 108 -16.47 -9.21 25.35
N ILE A 109 -15.65 -9.97 24.63
CA ILE A 109 -16.04 -11.23 23.98
C ILE A 109 -14.98 -12.29 24.24
N THR A 110 -15.37 -13.56 24.10
CA THR A 110 -14.44 -14.69 24.02
C THR A 110 -14.32 -15.19 22.58
N THR A 111 -13.18 -15.77 22.24
CA THR A 111 -12.88 -16.26 20.88
C THR A 111 -13.09 -17.77 20.75
N PHE A 112 -13.39 -18.23 19.54
CA PHE A 112 -13.23 -19.63 19.18
C PHE A 112 -11.78 -19.90 18.80
N GLY A 113 -11.07 -20.57 19.71
CA GLY A 113 -9.64 -20.85 19.57
C GLY A 113 -8.77 -19.69 20.06
N ASP A 114 -7.46 -19.97 20.12
CA ASP A 114 -6.42 -19.03 20.51
C ASP A 114 -6.15 -17.99 19.41
N LEU A 115 -5.97 -16.74 19.79
CA LEU A 115 -5.49 -15.68 18.91
C LEU A 115 -3.95 -15.74 18.90
N VAL A 116 -3.36 -15.77 17.70
CA VAL A 116 -1.91 -15.57 17.50
C VAL A 116 -1.45 -14.37 18.35
N PRO A 117 -0.36 -14.52 19.13
CA PRO A 117 -0.38 -14.28 20.57
C PRO A 117 -0.95 -12.90 20.91
N ALA A 118 -1.94 -12.87 21.81
CA ALA A 118 -2.63 -11.67 22.32
C ALA A 118 -1.71 -10.47 22.63
N THR A 119 -0.42 -10.71 22.90
CA THR A 119 0.66 -9.71 22.99
C THR A 119 0.81 -8.77 21.78
N ALA A 120 0.26 -9.12 20.60
CA ALA A 120 0.28 -8.27 19.42
C ALA A 120 -0.81 -7.17 19.43
N ILE A 121 -1.71 -7.19 20.41
CA ILE A 121 -2.81 -6.23 20.54
C ILE A 121 -2.39 -5.04 21.41
N ALA A 122 -2.44 -3.84 20.84
CA ALA A 122 -2.10 -2.60 21.54
C ALA A 122 -3.34 -2.03 22.25
N ALA A 123 -3.51 -2.35 23.53
CA ALA A 123 -4.59 -1.80 24.36
C ALA A 123 -4.58 -0.25 24.36
N GLY A 124 -5.76 0.34 24.20
CA GLY A 124 -5.97 1.79 24.09
C GLY A 124 -5.69 2.38 22.70
N ALA A 125 -5.12 1.61 21.78
CA ALA A 125 -4.85 2.04 20.39
C ALA A 125 -5.65 1.20 19.37
N ASP A 126 -5.60 -0.13 19.52
CA ASP A 126 -6.29 -1.04 18.63
C ASP A 126 -7.79 -1.07 18.90
N ARG A 127 -8.55 -1.39 17.85
CA ARG A 127 -10.01 -1.47 17.88
C ARG A 127 -10.47 -2.87 17.56
N LEU A 128 -11.46 -3.34 18.30
CA LEU A 128 -12.18 -4.55 17.95
C LEU A 128 -13.34 -4.16 17.05
N VAL A 129 -13.39 -4.70 15.84
CA VAL A 129 -14.43 -4.40 14.87
C VAL A 129 -15.28 -5.63 14.63
N ILE A 130 -16.60 -5.47 14.70
CA ILE A 130 -17.55 -6.50 14.29
C ILE A 130 -18.41 -5.94 13.16
N TYR A 131 -18.47 -6.67 12.06
CA TYR A 131 -19.44 -6.44 11.00
C TYR A 131 -19.33 -5.06 10.30
N ASN A 132 -18.13 -4.62 9.90
CA ASN A 132 -17.98 -3.36 9.14
C ASN A 132 -18.66 -3.43 7.76
N GLN A 133 -19.74 -2.67 7.57
CA GLN A 133 -20.52 -2.71 6.34
C GLN A 133 -20.20 -1.55 5.39
N TYR A 134 -19.77 -0.41 5.94
CA TYR A 134 -19.66 0.82 5.18
C TYR A 134 -18.28 1.47 5.35
N ASN A 135 -17.73 1.95 4.24
CA ASN A 135 -16.46 2.69 4.21
C ASN A 135 -16.64 4.16 4.60
N ASN A 136 -17.88 4.66 4.65
CA ASN A 136 -18.27 6.05 4.95
C ASN A 136 -17.42 7.09 4.22
N GLU A 137 -17.15 6.83 2.94
CA GLU A 137 -16.53 7.81 2.06
C GLU A 137 -17.39 9.09 2.01
N GLY A 138 -16.77 10.25 2.22
CA GLY A 138 -17.49 11.54 2.35
C GLY A 138 -17.90 11.92 3.78
N GLY A 139 -17.69 11.05 4.77
CA GLY A 139 -17.76 11.41 6.20
C GLY A 139 -19.15 11.41 6.84
N ASP A 140 -20.15 10.80 6.22
CA ASP A 140 -21.46 10.65 6.86
C ASP A 140 -21.39 9.61 8.00
N CYS A 141 -21.32 10.11 9.23
CA CYS A 141 -21.37 9.32 10.45
C CYS A 141 -22.69 9.49 11.22
N ALA A 142 -23.73 10.05 10.61
CA ALA A 142 -24.94 10.45 11.33
C ALA A 142 -25.75 9.27 11.90
N ALA A 143 -25.70 8.10 11.25
CA ALA A 143 -26.46 6.92 11.66
C ALA A 143 -25.59 5.93 12.47
N ALA A 144 -25.75 5.93 13.80
CA ALA A 144 -25.13 4.94 14.70
C ALA A 144 -25.50 3.48 14.39
N THR A 145 -26.60 3.28 13.66
CA THR A 145 -27.05 1.95 13.24
C THR A 145 -26.26 1.36 12.09
N ASN A 146 -25.51 2.17 11.33
CA ASN A 146 -24.72 1.72 10.20
C ASN A 146 -23.31 1.34 10.68
N PRO A 147 -22.95 0.04 10.67
CA PRO A 147 -21.63 -0.40 11.10
C PRO A 147 -20.53 0.20 10.23
N SER A 148 -19.79 1.16 10.79
CA SER A 148 -18.62 1.75 10.16
C SER A 148 -17.55 2.04 11.19
N ALA A 149 -16.41 1.36 11.03
CA ALA A 149 -15.24 1.56 11.88
C ALA A 149 -14.65 2.97 11.75
N TYR A 150 -14.84 3.65 10.61
CA TYR A 150 -14.45 5.05 10.42
C TYR A 150 -15.26 6.03 11.28
N CYS A 151 -16.48 5.65 11.67
CA CYS A 151 -17.34 6.45 12.54
C CYS A 151 -17.31 6.00 13.99
N GLY A 152 -16.55 4.94 14.30
CA GLY A 152 -16.52 4.35 15.63
C GLY A 152 -17.67 3.40 15.95
N HIS A 153 -18.61 3.20 15.02
CA HIS A 153 -19.70 2.23 15.21
C HIS A 153 -19.17 0.81 15.05
N ASN A 154 -19.59 -0.08 15.94
CA ASN A 154 -19.09 -1.45 16.06
C ASN A 154 -17.56 -1.57 16.15
N ALA A 155 -16.88 -0.51 16.59
CA ALA A 155 -15.43 -0.45 16.60
C ALA A 155 -14.89 0.11 17.93
N PRO A 156 -15.24 -0.46 19.10
CA PRO A 156 -14.72 0.01 20.38
C PRO A 156 -13.21 -0.17 20.48
N PHE A 157 -12.57 0.70 21.27
CA PHE A 157 -11.17 0.54 21.63
C PHE A 157 -10.98 -0.65 22.56
N ILE A 158 -9.97 -1.46 22.28
CA ILE A 158 -9.59 -2.60 23.11
C ILE A 158 -8.94 -2.07 24.40
N THR A 159 -9.36 -2.60 25.54
CA THR A 159 -8.82 -2.26 26.86
C THR A 159 -7.87 -3.32 27.40
N GLY A 160 -7.89 -4.53 26.83
CA GLY A 160 -6.97 -5.61 27.18
C GLY A 160 -7.37 -6.92 26.52
N ALA A 161 -6.40 -7.84 26.38
CA ALA A 161 -6.61 -9.19 25.89
C ALA A 161 -5.89 -10.18 26.80
N ALA A 162 -6.51 -11.35 27.03
CA ALA A 162 -5.96 -12.42 27.84
C ALA A 162 -6.03 -13.75 27.07
N ASP A 163 -4.89 -14.43 26.99
CA ASP A 163 -4.78 -15.78 26.47
C ASP A 163 -5.32 -16.76 27.51
N GLY A 164 -6.38 -17.50 27.15
CA GLY A 164 -6.99 -18.53 27.99
C GLY A 164 -6.64 -19.95 27.55
N GLY A 165 -5.69 -20.11 26.63
CA GLY A 165 -5.15 -21.36 26.09
C GLY A 165 -6.05 -22.06 25.07
N THR A 166 -7.36 -22.09 25.32
CA THR A 166 -8.35 -22.69 24.38
C THR A 166 -9.32 -21.66 23.80
N GLN A 167 -9.52 -20.54 24.50
CA GLN A 167 -10.28 -19.38 24.10
C GLN A 167 -9.62 -18.15 24.72
N ASP A 168 -9.59 -17.06 23.99
CA ASP A 168 -9.05 -15.81 24.49
C ASP A 168 -10.19 -14.87 24.85
N ALA A 169 -9.94 -14.03 25.85
CA ALA A 169 -10.84 -12.96 26.22
C ALA A 169 -10.30 -11.63 25.70
N VAL A 170 -11.13 -10.90 24.94
CA VAL A 170 -10.83 -9.54 24.51
C VAL A 170 -11.81 -8.60 25.19
N SER A 171 -11.27 -7.66 25.97
CA SER A 171 -12.03 -6.61 26.65
C SER A 171 -11.93 -5.29 25.88
N PHE A 172 -13.00 -4.50 25.89
CA PHE A 172 -13.09 -3.23 25.17
C PHE A 172 -14.06 -2.26 25.84
N ALA A 173 -14.02 -0.99 25.42
CA ALA A 173 -14.95 0.02 25.87
C ALA A 173 -16.41 -0.39 25.58
N ALA A 174 -17.33 -0.16 26.54
CA ALA A 174 -18.72 -0.60 26.44
C ALA A 174 -19.36 -0.20 25.11
N THR A 175 -19.87 -1.18 24.37
CA THR A 175 -20.45 -0.97 23.04
C THR A 175 -21.64 -1.91 22.82
N VAL A 176 -22.63 -1.44 22.05
CA VAL A 176 -23.66 -2.28 21.42
C VAL A 176 -23.25 -2.51 19.98
N PHE A 177 -23.15 -3.78 19.56
CA PHE A 177 -22.88 -4.14 18.18
C PHE A 177 -24.18 -4.31 17.39
N THR A 178 -24.24 -3.74 16.20
CA THR A 178 -25.36 -3.90 15.26
C THR A 178 -24.97 -4.80 14.08
N PRO A 179 -25.91 -5.52 13.44
CA PRO A 179 -27.33 -5.65 13.78
C PRO A 179 -27.54 -6.51 15.04
N PRO A 180 -28.77 -6.53 15.59
CA PRO A 180 -29.14 -7.53 16.58
C PRO A 180 -28.83 -8.94 16.09
N GLY A 181 -28.15 -9.75 16.91
CA GLY A 181 -27.64 -11.08 16.53
C GLY A 181 -26.22 -11.07 15.93
N GLY A 182 -25.62 -9.89 15.75
CA GLY A 182 -24.21 -9.74 15.36
C GLY A 182 -23.91 -10.07 13.90
N SER A 183 -22.62 -10.32 13.62
CA SER A 183 -22.18 -10.68 12.28
C SER A 183 -22.69 -12.08 11.88
N PRO A 184 -23.20 -12.30 10.66
CA PRO A 184 -23.65 -13.63 10.21
C PRO A 184 -22.55 -14.70 10.27
N GLY A 185 -21.30 -14.28 10.04
CA GLY A 185 -20.12 -15.17 10.10
C GLY A 185 -19.54 -15.36 11.51
N ARG A 186 -20.11 -14.71 12.53
CA ARG A 186 -19.59 -14.63 13.90
C ARG A 186 -18.13 -14.17 13.95
N ARG A 187 -17.75 -13.22 13.09
CA ARG A 187 -16.38 -12.75 12.89
C ARG A 187 -16.15 -11.43 13.62
N PHE A 188 -14.91 -11.24 14.02
CA PHE A 188 -14.39 -9.94 14.43
C PHE A 188 -12.99 -9.75 13.83
N GLN A 189 -12.58 -8.49 13.74
CA GLN A 189 -11.26 -8.09 13.30
C GLN A 189 -10.63 -7.14 14.32
N ILE A 190 -9.31 -7.20 14.47
CA ILE A 190 -8.54 -6.24 15.26
C ILE A 190 -7.88 -5.27 14.28
N VAL A 191 -8.14 -3.99 14.48
CA VAL A 191 -7.72 -2.90 13.60
C VAL A 191 -6.71 -2.02 14.33
N SER A 192 -5.52 -1.87 13.75
CA SER A 192 -4.44 -1.04 14.31
C SER A 192 -4.51 0.42 13.88
N GLY A 193 -5.38 0.75 12.92
CA GLY A 193 -5.62 2.11 12.44
C GLY A 193 -5.53 2.26 10.93
N PRO A 194 -5.61 3.51 10.44
CA PRO A 194 -5.68 3.80 9.02
C PRO A 194 -4.30 3.77 8.34
N VAL A 195 -4.28 3.35 7.08
CA VAL A 195 -3.12 3.36 6.19
C VAL A 195 -3.53 4.01 4.87
N SER A 196 -2.70 4.94 4.40
CA SER A 196 -2.91 5.61 3.12
C SER A 196 -1.70 5.41 2.21
N TYR A 197 -1.98 5.11 0.95
CA TYR A 197 -1.01 5.23 -0.14
C TYR A 197 -1.33 6.49 -0.93
N VAL A 198 -0.39 7.42 -1.00
CA VAL A 198 -0.59 8.73 -1.63
C VAL A 198 0.43 8.90 -2.73
N CYS A 199 -0.08 9.17 -3.94
CA CYS A 199 0.72 9.64 -5.04
C CYS A 199 0.59 11.16 -5.15
N ALA A 200 1.71 11.86 -4.97
CA ALA A 200 1.77 13.32 -5.01
C ALA A 200 2.73 13.80 -6.10
N GLY A 201 2.34 14.84 -6.84
CA GLY A 201 3.19 15.51 -7.83
C GLY A 201 3.51 14.70 -9.08
N ALA A 202 2.69 13.70 -9.42
CA ALA A 202 2.89 12.90 -10.62
C ALA A 202 2.85 13.78 -11.88
N GLY A 203 3.85 13.61 -12.74
CA GLY A 203 4.04 14.42 -13.94
C GLY A 203 5.43 14.19 -14.51
N LEU A 204 5.78 14.94 -15.55
CA LEU A 204 7.10 14.90 -16.19
C LEU A 204 7.75 16.28 -16.10
N ASP A 205 9.03 16.32 -15.75
CA ASP A 205 9.85 17.50 -15.90
C ASP A 205 10.30 17.69 -17.37
N PRO A 206 10.80 18.88 -17.76
CA PRO A 206 11.33 19.10 -19.11
C PRO A 206 12.55 18.23 -19.46
N GLY A 207 13.19 17.61 -18.47
CA GLY A 207 14.32 16.68 -18.64
C GLY A 207 13.90 15.23 -18.88
N GLY A 208 12.60 14.94 -18.93
CA GLY A 208 12.08 13.60 -19.15
C GLY A 208 12.16 12.70 -17.91
N ASN A 209 12.09 13.26 -16.70
CA ASN A 209 11.98 12.50 -15.45
C ASN A 209 10.61 12.70 -14.82
N GLY A 210 10.11 11.67 -14.14
CA GLY A 210 8.91 11.77 -13.34
C GLY A 210 9.13 12.70 -12.15
N THR A 211 8.16 13.56 -11.85
CA THR A 211 8.25 14.52 -10.73
C THR A 211 7.63 14.01 -9.44
N GLY A 212 6.83 12.94 -9.53
CA GLY A 212 6.00 12.48 -8.43
C GLY A 212 6.67 11.51 -7.48
N THR A 213 6.03 11.34 -6.34
CA THR A 213 6.40 10.31 -5.34
C THR A 213 5.18 9.52 -4.91
N LEU A 214 5.39 8.23 -4.66
CA LEU A 214 4.43 7.34 -4.03
C LEU A 214 4.89 7.05 -2.60
N ARG A 215 4.07 7.42 -1.62
CA ARG A 215 4.39 7.23 -0.20
C ARG A 215 3.30 6.45 0.52
N ARG A 216 3.71 5.65 1.50
CA ARG A 216 2.84 4.99 2.49
C ARG A 216 2.77 5.85 3.74
N TYR A 217 1.59 6.05 4.31
CA TYR A 217 1.33 6.75 5.57
C TYR A 217 0.63 5.81 6.55
N TRP A 218 0.98 5.88 7.83
CA TRP A 218 0.37 5.07 8.89
C TRP A 218 0.54 5.72 10.27
N GLY A 219 -0.23 5.25 11.26
CA GLY A 219 -0.14 5.76 12.64
C GLY A 219 -0.62 7.20 12.79
N TYR A 220 -1.41 7.69 11.83
CA TYR A 220 -2.14 8.95 11.94
C TYR A 220 -3.54 8.69 12.53
N PRO A 221 -4.17 9.69 13.17
CA PRO A 221 -5.50 9.52 13.74
C PRO A 221 -6.56 9.19 12.69
N LEU A 222 -7.43 8.23 13.03
CA LEU A 222 -8.60 7.89 12.23
C LEU A 222 -9.62 9.03 12.28
N ALA A 223 -10.07 9.48 11.11
CA ALA A 223 -11.14 10.46 10.98
C ALA A 223 -12.20 10.01 9.96
N ALA A 224 -13.44 10.44 10.18
CA ALA A 224 -14.55 10.25 9.24
C ALA A 224 -14.22 10.83 7.86
N VAL A 225 -13.64 12.02 7.83
CA VAL A 225 -13.08 12.68 6.64
C VAL A 225 -11.57 12.79 6.83
N GLN A 226 -10.81 11.98 6.09
CA GLN A 226 -9.35 12.01 6.16
C GLN A 226 -8.77 13.12 5.26
N ALA A 227 -7.79 13.85 5.78
CA ALA A 227 -6.96 14.71 4.95
C ALA A 227 -6.07 13.87 4.01
N VAL A 228 -5.83 14.35 2.79
CA VAL A 228 -4.97 13.68 1.81
C VAL A 228 -3.89 14.67 1.35
N PRO A 229 -2.60 14.46 1.69
CA PRO A 229 -2.08 13.39 2.56
C PRO A 229 -2.54 13.54 4.03
N PRO A 230 -2.54 12.45 4.81
CA PRO A 230 -2.90 12.50 6.23
C PRO A 230 -1.96 13.41 7.04
N VAL A 231 -2.53 14.07 8.06
CA VAL A 231 -1.77 14.91 9.00
C VAL A 231 -1.30 14.07 10.19
N GLY A 232 -0.02 14.18 10.53
CA GLY A 232 0.61 13.42 11.60
C GLY A 232 0.99 11.99 11.18
N GLY A 233 1.31 11.14 12.17
CA GLY A 233 1.76 9.78 11.95
C GLY A 233 3.15 9.68 11.30
N ASN A 234 3.39 8.54 10.66
CA ASN A 234 4.65 8.19 9.99
C ASN A 234 4.43 8.03 8.49
N ASN A 235 5.48 8.23 7.71
CA ASN A 235 5.45 7.91 6.27
C ASN A 235 6.76 7.31 5.76
N ALA A 236 6.68 6.59 4.65
CA ALA A 236 7.81 6.00 3.95
C ALA A 236 7.65 6.15 2.44
N LEU A 237 8.76 6.41 1.76
CA LEU A 237 8.82 6.51 0.31
C LEU A 237 8.90 5.12 -0.30
N LEU A 238 7.98 4.82 -1.23
CA LEU A 238 7.97 3.55 -1.96
C LEU A 238 8.55 3.68 -3.36
N ALA A 239 8.22 4.77 -4.05
CA ALA A 239 8.74 5.04 -5.38
C ALA A 239 8.93 6.55 -5.59
N GLN A 240 9.96 6.89 -6.36
CA GLN A 240 10.24 8.21 -6.90
C GLN A 240 10.09 8.17 -8.42
N ASN A 241 10.23 9.31 -9.07
CA ASN A 241 10.12 9.42 -10.53
C ASN A 241 8.75 8.98 -11.05
N VAL A 242 7.70 9.19 -10.25
CA VAL A 242 6.34 8.81 -10.63
C VAL A 242 5.83 9.81 -11.67
N SER A 243 5.58 9.33 -12.89
CA SER A 243 5.02 10.13 -13.97
C SER A 243 3.50 10.02 -14.04
N SER A 244 2.93 8.90 -13.59
CA SER A 244 1.49 8.72 -13.44
C SER A 244 1.21 7.66 -12.38
N CYS A 245 0.14 7.84 -11.60
CA CYS A 245 -0.35 6.82 -10.67
C CYS A 245 -1.86 6.95 -10.54
N GLY A 246 -2.53 5.83 -10.33
CA GLY A 246 -3.95 5.81 -10.08
C GLY A 246 -4.37 4.59 -9.26
N PHE A 247 -5.47 4.79 -8.55
CA PHE A 247 -6.13 3.77 -7.76
C PHE A 247 -7.58 3.72 -8.21
N THR A 248 -8.04 2.52 -8.57
CA THR A 248 -9.45 2.25 -8.82
C THR A 248 -9.93 1.27 -7.77
N TYR A 249 -11.12 1.52 -7.22
CA TYR A 249 -11.76 0.59 -6.30
C TYR A 249 -13.14 0.25 -6.85
N GLN A 250 -13.35 -1.04 -7.09
CA GLN A 250 -14.64 -1.60 -7.41
C GLN A 250 -15.16 -2.28 -6.15
N ALA A 251 -16.17 -1.65 -5.54
CA ALA A 251 -16.82 -2.21 -4.37
C ALA A 251 -17.44 -3.57 -4.73
N GLY A 252 -17.12 -4.58 -3.92
CA GLY A 252 -17.74 -5.90 -3.97
C GLY A 252 -19.10 -5.89 -3.28
N THR A 253 -19.83 -7.00 -3.40
CA THR A 253 -21.00 -7.28 -2.56
C THR A 253 -20.61 -8.30 -1.48
N SER A 254 -21.48 -8.59 -0.50
CA SER A 254 -21.18 -9.61 0.52
C SER A 254 -20.86 -11.01 -0.05
N GLU A 255 -21.14 -11.25 -1.35
CA GLU A 255 -20.89 -12.50 -2.07
C GLU A 255 -19.78 -12.40 -3.12
N ARG A 256 -19.25 -11.19 -3.41
CA ARG A 256 -18.20 -10.96 -4.42
C ARG A 256 -17.06 -10.16 -3.83
N TYR A 257 -15.83 -10.64 -4.00
CA TYR A 257 -14.64 -9.90 -3.64
C TYR A 257 -14.64 -8.51 -4.28
N ALA A 258 -14.25 -7.50 -3.50
CA ALA A 258 -13.93 -6.21 -4.07
C ALA A 258 -12.60 -6.29 -4.83
N LEU A 259 -12.40 -5.36 -5.75
CA LEU A 259 -11.17 -5.28 -6.54
C LEU A 259 -10.54 -3.90 -6.41
N VAL A 260 -9.24 -3.87 -6.16
CA VAL A 260 -8.41 -2.68 -6.23
C VAL A 260 -7.50 -2.81 -7.45
N GLY A 261 -7.64 -1.88 -8.39
CA GLY A 261 -6.71 -1.69 -9.50
C GLY A 261 -5.71 -0.61 -9.16
N ILE A 262 -4.44 -0.86 -9.45
CA ILE A 262 -3.34 0.08 -9.22
C ILE A 262 -2.57 0.23 -10.52
N ASN A 263 -2.49 1.45 -11.04
CA ASN A 263 -1.56 1.79 -12.12
C ASN A 263 -0.41 2.63 -11.57
N LEU A 264 0.81 2.27 -11.93
CA LEU A 264 2.02 3.01 -11.57
C LEU A 264 2.92 3.14 -12.79
N GLN A 265 3.25 4.38 -13.14
CA GLN A 265 4.21 4.71 -14.18
C GLN A 265 5.39 5.44 -13.56
N LEU A 266 6.59 4.92 -13.81
CA LEU A 266 7.84 5.54 -13.42
C LEU A 266 8.61 5.94 -14.68
N THR A 267 9.12 7.17 -14.71
CA THR A 267 9.88 7.69 -15.86
C THR A 267 11.20 8.29 -15.43
N GLN A 268 12.31 7.87 -16.02
CA GLN A 268 13.63 8.46 -15.75
C GLN A 268 14.43 8.55 -17.04
N SER A 269 14.96 9.74 -17.34
CA SER A 269 15.74 10.01 -18.56
C SER A 269 15.02 9.59 -19.85
N ASN A 270 13.72 9.91 -19.93
CA ASN A 270 12.78 9.51 -20.99
C ASN A 270 12.43 8.01 -21.08
N GLU A 271 13.07 7.14 -20.30
CA GLU A 271 12.66 5.73 -20.19
C GLU A 271 11.45 5.63 -19.27
N THR A 272 10.38 4.96 -19.72
CA THR A 272 9.14 4.81 -18.96
C THR A 272 8.77 3.34 -18.77
N VAL A 273 8.49 2.96 -17.53
CA VAL A 273 7.90 1.67 -17.18
C VAL A 273 6.50 1.91 -16.64
N SER A 274 5.52 1.18 -17.17
CA SER A 274 4.13 1.20 -16.72
C SER A 274 3.73 -0.20 -16.26
N LEU A 275 3.30 -0.30 -15.01
CA LEU A 275 2.78 -1.53 -14.43
C LEU A 275 1.34 -1.34 -13.97
N TYR A 276 0.55 -2.39 -14.15
CA TYR A 276 -0.81 -2.50 -13.63
C TYR A 276 -0.91 -3.71 -12.72
N TYR A 277 -1.56 -3.54 -11.57
CA TYR A 277 -1.70 -4.60 -10.57
C TYR A 277 -3.10 -4.61 -9.98
N GLU A 278 -3.66 -5.81 -9.86
CA GLU A 278 -5.00 -6.05 -9.35
C GLU A 278 -4.95 -6.88 -8.07
N VAL A 279 -5.71 -6.45 -7.07
CA VAL A 279 -5.75 -7.09 -5.76
C VAL A 279 -7.19 -7.30 -5.35
N HIS A 280 -7.55 -8.57 -5.09
CA HIS A 280 -8.81 -8.89 -4.45
C HIS A 280 -8.80 -8.46 -2.98
N VAL A 281 -9.87 -7.80 -2.57
CA VAL A 281 -10.14 -7.39 -1.20
C VAL A 281 -11.23 -8.28 -0.62
N ASN A 282 -10.95 -8.84 0.54
CA ASN A 282 -11.93 -9.65 1.27
C ASN A 282 -12.97 -8.73 1.94
N ASN A 283 -14.14 -8.62 1.32
CA ASN A 283 -15.28 -7.84 1.84
C ASN A 283 -16.31 -8.69 2.57
N ILE A 284 -15.87 -9.74 3.28
CA ILE A 284 -16.73 -10.56 4.15
C ILE A 284 -16.51 -10.10 5.60
N PRO A 285 -17.36 -9.17 6.11
CA PRO A 285 -17.22 -8.61 7.44
C PRO A 285 -17.54 -9.59 8.58
#